data_AF-A0A1Q6WEG2-F1
#
_entry.id   AF-A0A1Q6WEG2-F1
#
_cell.length_a   1.000
_cell.length_b   1.000
_cell.length_c   1.000
_cell.angle_alpha   90.00
_cell.angle_beta   90.00
_cell.angle_gamma   90.00
#
_symmetry.space_group_name_H-M   'P 1'
#
loop_
_entity.id
_entity.type
_entity.pdbx_description
1 polymer ?
#
loop_
_entity_poly.entity_id
_entity_poly.type
_entity_poly.pdbx_seq_one_letter_code
_entity_poly.pdbx_strand_id
1 'polypeptide(L)'
;MFAVWAARRAADRATVDRVHEALLRSRDWGLAHLDELAAAAHRATGVSTPECRDYFAGLDYAFTDRHLAGLGTFFRKLAAHGLAPAASLRYLEVA
;
A
#
# COMPACT_ATOMS: atom_id res chain seq x y z
N MET A 1 -4.94 -5.55 -3.17
CA MET A 1 -3.81 -5.20 -2.29
C MET A 1 -2.87 -6.41 -2.17
N PHE A 2 -1.61 -6.25 -2.55
CA PHE A 2 -0.59 -7.32 -2.50
C PHE A 2 0.60 -6.98 -1.59
N ALA A 3 0.74 -5.73 -1.18
CA ALA A 3 1.83 -5.23 -0.37
C ALA A 3 1.31 -4.18 0.62
N VAL A 4 2.05 -3.99 1.70
CA VAL A 4 1.80 -2.96 2.73
C VAL A 4 3.08 -2.19 3.00
N TRP A 5 2.94 -0.91 3.38
CA TRP A 5 4.04 -0.17 3.98
C TRP A 5 4.18 -0.59 5.45
N ALA A 6 5.39 -0.91 5.88
CA ALA A 6 5.67 -1.32 7.24
C ALA A 6 6.95 -0.65 7.76
N ALA A 7 6.94 -0.30 9.05
CA ALA A 7 8.12 0.22 9.74
C ALA A 7 8.79 -0.89 10.56
N ARG A 8 10.12 -0.78 10.71
CA ARG A 8 10.86 -1.63 11.65
C ARG A 8 10.38 -1.35 13.07
N ARG A 9 10.25 -2.40 13.89
CA ARG A 9 9.78 -2.28 15.29
C ARG A 9 10.65 -1.36 16.16
N ALA A 10 11.94 -1.24 15.84
CA ALA A 10 12.88 -0.39 16.55
C ALA A 10 12.93 1.06 16.01
N ALA A 11 12.10 1.40 15.02
CA ALA A 11 12.06 2.76 14.48
C ALA A 11 11.40 3.72 15.49
N ASP A 12 11.88 4.96 15.51
CA ASP A 12 11.31 6.03 16.32
C ASP A 12 9.84 6.31 15.93
N ARG A 13 8.95 6.33 16.92
CA ARG A 13 7.50 6.44 16.70
C ARG A 13 7.12 7.77 16.03
N ALA A 14 7.67 8.88 16.50
CA ALA A 14 7.36 10.21 15.95
C ALA A 14 7.78 10.34 14.48
N THR A 15 8.91 9.72 14.12
CA THR A 15 9.35 9.64 12.73
C THR A 15 8.44 8.74 11.88
N VAL A 16 8.02 7.59 12.42
CA VAL A 16 7.09 6.70 11.72
C VAL A 16 5.75 7.39 11.44
N ASP A 17 5.19 8.12 12.40
CA ASP A 17 3.91 8.82 12.23
C ASP A 17 4.02 9.91 11.14
N ARG A 18 5.09 10.71 11.16
CA ARG A 18 5.32 11.73 10.11
C ARG A 18 5.45 11.14 8.71
N VAL A 19 6.17 10.02 8.58
CA VAL A 19 6.33 9.32 7.29
C VAL A 19 5.00 8.71 6.85
N HIS A 20 4.25 8.11 7.78
CA HIS A 20 2.93 7.56 7.50
C HIS A 20 1.98 8.63 6.95
N GLU A 21 1.89 9.79 7.60
CA GLU A 21 1.08 10.91 7.10
C GLU A 21 1.56 11.43 5.74
N ALA A 22 2.89 11.51 5.53
CA ALA A 22 3.45 11.94 4.25
C ALA A 22 3.10 10.95 3.12
N LEU A 23 3.11 9.65 3.38
CA LEU A 23 2.70 8.62 2.43
C LEU A 23 1.20 8.72 2.09
N LEU A 24 0.35 8.99 3.09
CA LEU A 24 -1.09 9.21 2.86
C LEU A 24 -1.33 10.43 1.97
N ARG A 25 -0.69 11.57 2.29
CA ARG A 25 -0.78 12.78 1.45
C ARG A 25 -0.25 12.55 0.04
N SER A 26 0.86 11.81 -0.09
CA SER A 26 1.43 11.47 -1.40
C SER A 26 0.50 10.59 -2.23
N ARG A 27 -0.17 9.61 -1.60
CA ARG A 27 -1.18 8.77 -2.26
C ARG A 27 -2.35 9.63 -2.75
N ASP A 28 -2.91 10.46 -1.87
CA ASP A 28 -4.08 11.27 -2.19
C ASP A 28 -3.79 12.27 -3.30
N TRP A 29 -2.60 12.89 -3.26
CA TRP A 29 -2.11 13.72 -4.36
C TRP A 29 -2.00 12.92 -5.66
N GLY A 30 -1.35 11.74 -5.64
CA GLY A 30 -1.19 10.92 -6.84
C GLY A 30 -2.52 10.49 -7.48
N LEU A 31 -3.50 10.12 -6.66
CA LEU A 31 -4.85 9.77 -7.13
C LEU A 31 -5.60 10.96 -7.75
N ALA A 32 -5.30 12.19 -7.31
CA ALA A 32 -5.85 13.41 -7.91
C ALA A 32 -5.12 13.85 -9.19
N HIS A 33 -3.92 13.31 -9.48
CA HIS A 33 -3.04 13.75 -10.57
C HIS A 33 -2.64 12.61 -11.51
N LEU A 34 -3.57 11.68 -11.78
CA LEU A 34 -3.30 10.48 -12.57
C LEU A 34 -2.85 10.76 -14.01
N ASP A 35 -3.32 11.85 -14.64
CA ASP A 35 -2.87 12.23 -15.98
C ASP A 35 -1.38 12.62 -16.01
N GLU A 36 -0.93 13.35 -15.00
CA GLU A 36 0.47 13.76 -14.86
C GLU A 36 1.36 12.53 -14.65
N LEU A 37 0.94 11.64 -13.75
CA LEU A 37 1.65 10.39 -13.49
C LEU A 37 1.67 9.46 -14.70
N ALA A 38 0.57 9.36 -15.45
CA ALA A 38 0.49 8.56 -16.67
C ALA A 38 1.42 9.10 -17.75
N ALA A 39 1.49 10.43 -17.93
CA ALA A 39 2.43 11.03 -18.87
C ALA A 39 3.90 10.80 -18.46
N ALA A 40 4.20 10.85 -17.16
CA ALA A 40 5.53 10.52 -16.64
C ALA A 40 5.88 9.04 -16.86
N ALA A 41 4.95 8.13 -16.60
CA ALA A 41 5.12 6.70 -16.81
C ALA A 41 5.32 6.37 -18.28
N HIS A 42 4.56 7.01 -19.19
CA HIS A 42 4.76 6.88 -20.63
C HIS A 42 6.19 7.25 -21.04
N ARG A 43 6.70 8.40 -20.57
CA ARG A 43 8.08 8.82 -20.86
C ARG A 43 9.13 7.83 -20.37
N ALA A 44 8.88 7.17 -19.24
CA ALA A 44 9.83 6.24 -18.62
C ALA A 44 9.77 4.83 -19.21
N THR A 45 8.61 4.39 -19.71
CA THR A 45 8.36 2.97 -20.04
C THR A 45 7.94 2.73 -21.49
N GLY A 46 7.46 3.75 -22.21
CA GLY A 46 6.90 3.64 -23.55
C GLY A 46 5.45 3.11 -23.60
N VAL A 47 4.87 2.66 -22.47
CA VAL A 47 3.46 2.25 -22.39
C VAL A 47 2.57 3.45 -22.68
N SER A 48 1.45 3.27 -23.38
CA SER A 48 0.62 4.41 -23.78
C SER A 48 0.05 5.15 -22.57
N THR A 49 -0.12 6.48 -22.69
CA THR A 49 -0.68 7.29 -21.59
C THR A 49 -2.05 6.79 -21.13
N PRO A 50 -3.01 6.42 -22.02
CA PRO A 50 -4.28 5.86 -21.59
C PRO A 50 -4.13 4.56 -20.80
N GLU A 51 -3.29 3.62 -21.25
CA GLU A 51 -3.05 2.37 -20.52
C GLU A 51 -2.40 2.61 -19.15
N CYS A 52 -1.44 3.53 -19.05
CA CYS A 52 -0.84 3.91 -17.77
C CYS A 52 -1.89 4.47 -16.80
N ARG A 53 -2.75 5.37 -17.30
CA ARG A 53 -3.81 5.99 -16.50
C ARG A 53 -4.80 4.93 -16.01
N ASP A 54 -5.28 4.07 -16.90
CA ASP A 54 -6.24 3.01 -16.58
C ASP A 54 -5.65 2.03 -15.57
N TYR A 55 -4.39 1.65 -15.75
CA TYR A 55 -3.67 0.81 -14.80
C TYR A 55 -3.61 1.48 -13.42
N PHE A 56 -3.16 2.73 -13.32
CA PHE A 56 -3.06 3.43 -12.04
C PHE A 56 -4.40 3.67 -11.36
N ALA A 57 -5.45 3.98 -12.13
CA ALA A 57 -6.81 4.17 -11.64
C ALA A 57 -7.45 2.86 -11.14
N GLY A 58 -7.09 1.72 -11.75
CA GLY A 58 -7.61 0.41 -11.39
C GLY A 58 -6.96 -0.21 -10.13
N LEU A 59 -5.87 0.36 -9.63
CA LEU A 59 -5.20 -0.14 -8.43
C LEU A 59 -5.95 0.26 -7.14
N ASP A 60 -6.06 -0.68 -6.21
CA ASP A 60 -6.60 -0.43 -4.86
C ASP A 60 -5.48 -0.07 -3.89
N TYR A 61 -5.41 1.21 -3.51
CA TYR A 61 -4.41 1.78 -2.60
C TYR A 61 -4.91 1.89 -1.14
N ALA A 62 -6.13 1.44 -0.87
CA ALA A 62 -6.71 1.53 0.47
C ALA A 62 -6.24 0.38 1.36
N PHE A 63 -6.23 0.62 2.67
CA PHE A 63 -5.95 -0.40 3.68
C PHE A 63 -7.05 -0.39 4.75
N THR A 64 -8.23 -0.84 4.33
CA THR A 64 -9.48 -0.86 5.12
C THR A 64 -9.66 -2.16 5.91
N ASP A 65 -10.72 -2.24 6.72
CA ASP A 65 -11.08 -3.45 7.46
C ASP A 65 -11.26 -4.70 6.58
N ARG A 66 -11.80 -4.53 5.36
CA ARG A 66 -11.88 -5.61 4.37
C ARG A 66 -10.50 -6.15 4.03
N HIS A 67 -9.53 -5.25 3.84
CA HIS A 67 -8.15 -5.60 3.53
C HIS A 67 -7.45 -6.25 4.73
N LEU A 68 -7.69 -5.76 5.95
CA LEU A 68 -7.22 -6.36 7.19
C LEU A 68 -7.75 -7.79 7.40
N ALA A 69 -9.04 -8.01 7.15
CA ALA A 69 -9.65 -9.34 7.23
C ALA A 69 -9.06 -10.32 6.20
N GLY A 70 -8.81 -9.84 4.98
CA GLY A 70 -8.11 -10.60 3.93
C GLY A 70 -6.69 -10.97 4.35
N LEU A 71 -5.93 -10.01 4.86
CA LEU A 71 -4.55 -10.22 5.34
C LEU A 71 -4.50 -11.22 6.51
N GLY A 72 -5.41 -11.09 7.48
CA GLY A 72 -5.54 -12.05 8.58
C GLY A 72 -5.86 -13.47 8.08
N THR A 73 -6.73 -13.60 7.08
CA THR A 73 -7.04 -14.89 6.46
C THR A 73 -5.84 -15.48 5.73
N PHE A 74 -5.07 -14.66 5.02
CA PHE A 74 -3.85 -15.08 4.36
C PHE A 74 -2.82 -15.64 5.35
N PHE A 75 -2.53 -14.94 6.44
CA PHE A 75 -1.58 -15.42 7.45
C PHE A 75 -2.06 -16.69 8.16
N ARG A 76 -3.36 -16.82 8.46
CA ARG A 76 -3.92 -18.07 9.01
C ARG A 76 -3.69 -19.26 8.08
N LYS A 77 -3.90 -19.07 6.77
CA LYS A 77 -3.65 -20.11 5.76
C LYS A 77 -2.17 -20.46 5.68
N LEU A 78 -1.27 -19.48 5.67
CA LEU A 78 0.17 -19.74 5.68
C LEU A 78 0.58 -20.57 6.91
N ALA A 79 0.07 -20.24 8.09
CA ALA A 79 0.35 -20.99 9.32
C ALA A 79 -0.20 -22.42 9.26
N ALA A 80 -1.43 -22.61 8.78
CA ALA A 80 -2.04 -23.93 8.63
C ALA A 80 -1.26 -24.85 7.66
N HIS A 81 -0.55 -24.26 6.69
CA HIS A 81 0.32 -24.99 5.76
C HIS A 81 1.79 -25.04 6.19
N GLY A 82 2.15 -24.54 7.39
CA GLY A 82 3.53 -24.53 7.88
C GLY A 82 4.48 -23.61 7.09
N LEU A 83 3.96 -22.67 6.30
CA LEU A 83 4.74 -21.76 5.45
C LEU A 83 5.18 -20.49 6.19
N ALA A 84 4.53 -20.15 7.31
CA ALA A 84 4.90 -19.05 8.18
C ALA A 84 4.47 -19.34 9.63
N PRO A 85 5.12 -18.75 10.64
CA PRO A 85 4.61 -18.77 12.00
C PRO A 85 3.21 -18.14 12.08
N ALA A 86 2.44 -18.51 13.12
CA ALA A 86 1.24 -17.77 13.47
C ALA A 86 1.62 -16.30 13.75
N ALA A 87 1.23 -15.40 12.86
CA ALA A 87 1.62 -14.00 12.94
C ALA A 87 0.67 -13.21 13.87
N SER A 88 1.24 -12.40 14.77
CA SER A 88 0.54 -11.28 15.39
C SER A 88 0.87 -10.00 14.62
N LEU A 89 -0.13 -9.42 13.95
CA LEU A 89 0.02 -8.13 13.27
C LEU A 89 -0.17 -7.00 14.29
N ARG A 90 0.70 -5.98 14.22
CA ARG A 90 0.52 -4.71 14.95
C ARG A 90 0.33 -3.62 13.93
N TYR A 91 -0.73 -2.86 14.09
CA TYR A 91 -1.11 -1.77 13.21
C TYR A 91 -0.78 -0.43 13.88
N LEU A 92 -0.47 0.57 13.07
CA LEU A 92 -0.44 1.94 13.56
C LEU A 92 -1.90 2.36 13.74
N GLU A 93 -2.28 2.75 14.95
CA GLU A 93 -3.56 3.40 15.18
C GLU A 93 -3.51 4.80 14.57
N VAL A 94 -4.51 5.11 13.75
CA VAL A 94 -4.72 6.44 13.21
C VAL A 94 -5.54 7.20 14.24
N ALA A 95 -5.06 8.38 14.68
CA ALA A 95 -5.82 9.29 15.54
C ALA A 95 -6.99 9.93 14.78
#